data_AF-A0A1Q9S153-F1
#
_entry.id   AF-A0A1Q9S153-F1
#
_cell.length_a   1.000
_cell.length_b   1.000
_cell.length_c   1.000
_cell.angle_alpha   90.00
_cell.angle_beta   90.00
_cell.angle_gamma   90.00
#
_symmetry.space_group_name_H-M   'P 1'
#
loop_
_entity.id
_entity.type
_entity.pdbx_description
1 polymer ?
#
loop_
_entity_poly.entity_id
_entity_poly.type
_entity_poly.pdbx_seq_one_letter_code
_entity_poly.pdbx_strand_id
1 'polypeptide(L)'
;MPSEGPGSDPVAWADRVCEAVLSFAVPATSPPDFSQTGDLPAVQRTVSSYLGGVVTGAEQGRAELDAVGSAPEPAGDDATRKAQEALGTLEEDFGGVKAAVDGMNPNDPEAFLATLSEVEAKIAAVIPPNPLGDLTTAPRLYRAAERSAPCQQLSGLAADAPR
;
A
#
# COMPACT_ATOMS: atom_id res chain seq x y z
N MET A 1 23.76 9.42 22.25
CA MET A 1 23.89 10.59 21.37
C MET A 1 22.55 10.73 20.64
N PRO A 2 21.95 11.92 20.54
CA PRO A 2 20.83 12.10 19.62
C PRO A 2 21.37 11.85 18.20
N SER A 3 20.72 10.97 17.46
CA SER A 3 21.08 10.63 16.09
C SER A 3 20.86 11.86 15.22
N GLU A 4 21.92 12.51 14.74
CA GLU A 4 21.83 13.54 13.70
C GLU A 4 21.71 12.84 12.34
N GLY A 5 20.56 13.00 11.69
CA GLY A 5 20.23 12.37 10.41
C GLY A 5 18.85 12.82 9.89
N PRO A 6 18.47 12.50 8.64
CA PRO A 6 17.20 12.94 8.04
C PRO A 6 15.95 12.55 8.84
N GLY A 7 16.02 11.45 9.60
CA GLY A 7 14.96 10.96 10.49
C GLY A 7 15.02 11.47 11.93
N SER A 8 15.86 12.46 12.25
CA SER A 8 16.07 12.94 13.64
C SER A 8 14.92 13.78 14.20
N ASP A 9 14.10 14.39 13.34
CA ASP A 9 12.85 15.05 13.72
C ASP A 9 11.70 14.02 13.71
N PRO A 10 11.08 13.73 14.86
CA PRO A 10 9.97 12.77 14.97
C PRO A 10 8.80 13.03 14.03
N VAL A 11 8.45 14.30 13.76
CA VAL A 11 7.30 14.63 12.90
C VAL A 11 7.69 14.42 11.44
N ALA A 12 8.84 14.96 11.02
CA ALA A 12 9.32 14.78 9.65
C ALA A 12 9.62 13.32 9.31
N TRP A 13 10.12 12.53 10.27
CA TRP A 13 10.28 11.10 10.12
C TRP A 13 8.93 10.40 9.91
N ALA A 14 7.94 10.70 10.76
CA ALA A 14 6.61 10.10 10.66
C ALA A 14 5.92 10.48 9.35
N ASP A 15 6.02 11.75 8.92
CA ASP A 15 5.53 12.23 7.64
C ASP A 15 6.05 11.36 6.50
N ARG A 16 7.36 11.17 6.39
CA ARG A 16 7.96 10.39 5.30
C ARG A 16 7.58 8.91 5.33
N VAL A 17 7.51 8.31 6.52
CA VAL A 17 7.08 6.90 6.65
C VAL A 17 5.65 6.74 6.16
N CYS A 18 4.75 7.64 6.56
CA CYS A 18 3.36 7.59 6.14
C CYS A 18 3.18 7.94 4.66
N GLU A 19 3.93 8.90 4.12
CA GLU A 19 3.98 9.20 2.68
C GLU A 19 4.40 7.97 1.87
N ALA A 20 5.45 7.27 2.32
CA ALA A 20 5.94 6.07 1.66
C ALA A 20 4.90 4.95 1.62
N VAL A 21 4.14 4.77 2.71
CA VAL A 21 3.04 3.79 2.71
C VAL A 21 1.86 4.25 1.85
N LEU A 22 1.59 5.56 1.78
CA LEU A 22 0.52 6.11 0.93
C LEU A 22 0.77 5.88 -0.56
N SER A 23 2.03 5.80 -1.00
CA SER A 23 2.42 5.44 -2.38
C SER A 23 1.77 4.13 -2.83
N PHE A 24 1.54 3.19 -1.92
CA PHE A 24 0.74 1.98 -2.16
C PHE A 24 -0.73 2.14 -1.76
N ALA A 25 -1.01 2.70 -0.58
CA ALA A 25 -2.35 2.67 0.00
C ALA A 25 -3.39 3.42 -0.86
N VAL A 26 -3.00 4.55 -1.45
CA VAL A 26 -3.90 5.36 -2.30
C VAL A 26 -4.33 4.59 -3.55
N PRO A 27 -3.43 4.08 -4.40
CA PRO A 27 -3.84 3.30 -5.56
C PRO A 27 -4.58 2.02 -5.14
N ALA A 28 -4.13 1.31 -4.10
CA ALA A 28 -4.76 0.04 -3.68
C ALA A 28 -6.21 0.18 -3.16
N THR A 29 -6.58 1.36 -2.65
CA THR A 29 -7.94 1.64 -2.13
C THR A 29 -8.81 2.41 -3.12
N SER A 30 -8.31 2.67 -4.32
CA SER A 30 -9.02 3.39 -5.38
C SER A 30 -9.21 2.53 -6.64
N PRO A 31 -9.80 1.32 -6.53
CA PRO A 31 -10.04 0.49 -7.71
C PRO A 31 -11.01 1.17 -8.68
N PRO A 32 -10.77 1.08 -10.00
CA PRO A 32 -11.76 1.49 -10.97
C PRO A 32 -12.95 0.51 -10.95
N ASP A 33 -14.09 0.95 -11.44
CA ASP A 33 -15.24 0.07 -11.63
C ASP A 33 -14.99 -0.85 -12.83
N PHE A 34 -14.75 -2.13 -12.55
CA PHE A 34 -14.45 -3.15 -13.55
C PHE A 34 -15.69 -3.61 -14.35
N SER A 35 -16.90 -3.20 -13.93
CA SER A 35 -18.17 -3.64 -14.52
C SER A 35 -18.69 -2.73 -15.65
N GLN A 36 -18.06 -1.58 -15.90
CA GLN A 36 -18.62 -0.55 -16.79
C GLN A 36 -18.59 -0.86 -18.30
N THR A 37 -18.03 -2.00 -18.72
CA THR A 37 -17.83 -2.29 -20.15
C THR A 37 -18.10 -3.76 -20.47
N GLY A 38 -18.83 -4.01 -21.56
CA GLY A 38 -18.99 -5.35 -22.15
C GLY A 38 -17.82 -5.81 -23.04
N ASP A 39 -16.80 -4.96 -23.23
CA ASP A 39 -15.55 -5.27 -23.93
C ASP A 39 -14.56 -5.91 -22.94
N LEU A 40 -14.47 -7.25 -22.96
CA LEU A 40 -13.59 -8.02 -22.08
C LEU A 40 -12.11 -7.64 -22.26
N PRO A 41 -11.56 -7.51 -23.49
CA PRO A 41 -10.22 -6.95 -23.67
C PRO A 41 -10.00 -5.56 -23.04
N ALA A 42 -11.02 -4.70 -23.02
CA ALA A 42 -10.93 -3.41 -22.35
C ALA A 42 -10.91 -3.56 -20.82
N VAL A 43 -11.77 -4.41 -20.26
CA VAL A 43 -11.77 -4.73 -18.83
C VAL A 43 -10.40 -5.26 -18.40
N GLN A 44 -9.84 -6.22 -19.13
CA GLN A 44 -8.53 -6.80 -18.86
C GLN A 44 -7.44 -5.73 -18.78
N ARG A 45 -7.39 -4.82 -19.76
CA ARG A 45 -6.42 -3.72 -19.81
C ARG A 45 -6.58 -2.77 -18.61
N THR A 46 -7.81 -2.44 -18.26
CA THR A 46 -8.11 -1.57 -17.11
C THR A 46 -7.64 -2.20 -15.80
N VAL A 47 -8.01 -3.46 -15.55
CA VAL A 47 -7.61 -4.20 -14.34
C VAL A 47 -6.08 -4.35 -14.30
N SER A 48 -5.47 -4.72 -15.42
CA SER A 48 -4.01 -4.88 -15.54
C SER A 48 -3.25 -3.58 -15.26
N SER A 49 -3.75 -2.45 -15.78
CA SER A 49 -3.17 -1.13 -15.55
C SER A 49 -3.33 -0.69 -14.10
N TYR A 50 -4.49 -0.95 -13.50
CA TYR A 50 -4.74 -0.67 -12.08
C TYR A 50 -3.76 -1.44 -11.19
N LEU A 51 -3.67 -2.77 -11.37
CA LEU A 51 -2.76 -3.61 -10.59
C LEU A 51 -1.30 -3.21 -10.82
N GLY A 52 -0.94 -2.79 -12.04
CA GLY A 52 0.38 -2.24 -12.34
C GLY A 52 0.68 -0.99 -11.51
N GLY A 53 -0.28 -0.06 -11.40
CA GLY A 53 -0.14 1.12 -10.54
C GLY A 53 0.00 0.78 -9.05
N VAL A 54 -0.71 -0.24 -8.58
CA VAL A 54 -0.59 -0.72 -7.19
C VAL A 54 0.80 -1.32 -6.92
N VAL A 55 1.31 -2.16 -7.82
CA VAL A 55 2.65 -2.77 -7.72
C VAL A 55 3.73 -1.69 -7.73
N THR A 56 3.69 -0.75 -8.68
CA THR A 56 4.63 0.38 -8.72
C THR A 56 4.55 1.24 -7.46
N GLY A 57 3.35 1.43 -6.90
CA GLY A 57 3.17 2.13 -5.63
C GLY A 57 3.84 1.43 -4.44
N ALA A 58 3.78 0.10 -4.38
CA ALA A 58 4.48 -0.69 -3.37
C ALA A 58 6.01 -0.60 -3.54
N GLU A 59 6.53 -0.75 -4.76
CA GLU A 59 7.95 -0.60 -5.07
C GLU A 59 8.47 0.78 -4.65
N GLN A 60 7.75 1.84 -5.02
CA GLN A 60 8.07 3.22 -4.66
C GLN A 60 8.07 3.40 -3.15
N GLY A 61 7.01 2.93 -2.46
CA GLY A 61 6.92 3.03 -1.01
C GLY A 61 8.07 2.33 -0.28
N ARG A 62 8.50 1.15 -0.77
CA ARG A 62 9.67 0.44 -0.20
C ARG A 62 10.96 1.25 -0.37
N ALA A 63 11.18 1.84 -1.55
CA ALA A 63 12.33 2.67 -1.83
C ALA A 63 12.32 3.96 -0.98
N GLU A 64 11.15 4.58 -0.80
CA GLU A 64 10.97 5.76 0.04
C GLU A 64 11.23 5.44 1.52
N LEU A 65 10.72 4.30 2.02
CA LEU A 65 11.00 3.81 3.37
C LEU A 65 12.50 3.58 3.63
N ASP A 66 13.22 3.04 2.64
CA ASP A 66 14.68 2.86 2.74
C ASP A 66 15.42 4.21 2.82
N ALA A 67 14.88 5.24 2.16
CA ALA A 67 15.42 6.58 2.14
C ALA A 67 15.05 7.46 3.36
N VAL A 68 14.13 7.03 4.23
CA VAL A 68 13.72 7.78 5.43
C VAL A 68 14.92 8.01 6.38
N GLY A 69 15.83 7.04 6.45
CA GLY A 69 16.94 7.01 7.40
C GLY A 69 16.50 6.60 8.81
N SER A 70 17.47 6.50 9.73
CA SER A 70 17.22 6.02 11.08
C SER A 70 16.21 6.88 11.84
N ALA A 71 15.31 6.22 12.54
CA ALA A 71 14.33 6.84 13.40
C ALA A 71 14.96 7.50 14.65
N PRO A 72 14.25 8.44 15.29
CA PRO A 72 14.68 9.03 16.56
C PRO A 72 14.71 8.01 17.73
N GLU A 73 13.96 6.92 17.62
CA GLU A 73 13.84 5.86 18.63
C GLU A 73 13.85 4.48 17.95
N PRO A 74 14.42 3.43 18.57
CA PRO A 74 14.54 2.10 17.94
C PRO A 74 13.23 1.48 17.46
N ALA A 75 12.12 1.76 18.16
CA ALA A 75 10.81 1.26 17.75
C ALA A 75 10.35 1.84 16.39
N GLY A 76 10.86 3.01 15.99
CA GLY A 76 10.60 3.56 14.67
C GLY A 76 11.31 2.77 13.57
N ASP A 77 12.57 2.38 13.77
CA ASP A 77 13.30 1.55 12.80
C ASP A 77 12.61 0.19 12.62
N ASP A 78 12.12 -0.40 13.71
CA ASP A 78 11.34 -1.65 13.66
C ASP A 78 10.01 -1.47 12.90
N ALA A 79 9.33 -0.33 13.08
CA ALA A 79 8.11 0.00 12.34
C ALA A 79 8.37 0.20 10.84
N THR A 80 9.44 0.91 10.47
CA THR A 80 9.86 1.07 9.07
C THR A 80 10.17 -0.27 8.42
N ARG A 81 10.92 -1.15 9.11
CA ARG A 81 11.24 -2.49 8.59
C ARG A 81 9.98 -3.32 8.35
N LYS A 82 9.06 -3.36 9.31
CA LYS A 82 7.77 -4.06 9.15
C LYS A 82 6.94 -3.51 8.00
N ALA A 83 6.92 -2.18 7.83
CA ALA A 83 6.23 -1.56 6.70
C ALA A 83 6.88 -1.96 5.36
N GLN A 84 8.21 -2.01 5.27
CA GLN A 84 8.93 -2.49 4.08
C GLN A 84 8.61 -3.95 3.77
N GLU A 85 8.59 -4.82 4.79
CA GLU A 85 8.23 -6.24 4.64
C GLU A 85 6.78 -6.39 4.16
N ALA A 86 5.84 -5.68 4.78
CA ALA A 86 4.43 -5.70 4.39
C ALA A 86 4.22 -5.21 2.95
N LEU A 87 4.85 -4.10 2.56
CA LEU A 87 4.80 -3.62 1.17
C LEU A 87 5.43 -4.61 0.20
N GLY A 88 6.50 -5.32 0.59
CA GLY A 88 7.10 -6.38 -0.22
C GLY A 88 6.16 -7.55 -0.46
N THR A 89 5.46 -8.02 0.59
CA THR A 89 4.44 -9.06 0.43
C THR A 89 3.28 -8.60 -0.46
N LEU A 90 2.83 -7.36 -0.30
CA LEU A 90 1.75 -6.78 -1.13
C LEU A 90 2.19 -6.65 -2.59
N GLU A 91 3.41 -6.21 -2.86
CA GLU A 91 3.99 -6.16 -4.21
C GLU A 91 3.95 -7.54 -4.88
N GLU A 92 4.39 -8.59 -4.18
CA GLU A 92 4.37 -9.97 -4.68
C GLU A 92 2.94 -10.47 -4.94
N ASP A 93 2.04 -10.26 -3.99
CA ASP A 93 0.64 -10.68 -4.09
C ASP A 93 -0.06 -10.01 -5.28
N PHE A 94 0.02 -8.68 -5.38
CA PHE A 94 -0.58 -7.92 -6.47
C PHE A 94 0.10 -8.18 -7.81
N GLY A 95 1.40 -8.44 -7.83
CA GLY A 95 2.14 -8.89 -9.01
C GLY A 95 1.61 -10.23 -9.53
N GLY A 96 1.33 -11.17 -8.61
CA GLY A 96 0.70 -12.45 -8.95
C GLY A 96 -0.72 -12.29 -9.50
N VAL A 97 -1.54 -11.42 -8.90
CA VAL A 97 -2.89 -11.09 -9.40
C VAL A 97 -2.81 -10.46 -10.79
N LYS A 98 -1.87 -9.54 -11.00
CA LYS A 98 -1.64 -8.91 -12.30
C LYS A 98 -1.28 -9.93 -13.38
N ALA A 99 -0.38 -10.86 -13.06
CA ALA A 99 -0.01 -11.92 -14.00
C ALA A 99 -1.20 -12.81 -14.39
N ALA A 100 -2.09 -13.12 -13.44
CA ALA A 100 -3.32 -13.85 -13.72
C ALA A 100 -4.25 -13.07 -14.65
N VAL A 101 -4.38 -11.76 -14.43
CA VAL A 101 -5.18 -10.85 -15.29
C VAL A 101 -4.59 -10.75 -16.69
N ASP A 102 -3.28 -10.58 -16.81
CA ASP A 102 -2.58 -10.50 -18.08
C ASP A 102 -2.68 -11.81 -18.88
N GLY A 103 -2.85 -12.95 -18.18
CA GLY A 103 -3.05 -14.26 -18.78
C GLY A 103 -4.50 -14.61 -19.16
N MET A 104 -5.50 -13.77 -18.85
CA MET A 104 -6.90 -14.06 -19.18
C MET A 104 -7.13 -14.15 -20.70
N ASN A 105 -7.99 -15.08 -21.10
CA ASN A 105 -8.41 -15.25 -22.49
C ASN A 105 -9.77 -14.55 -22.74
N PRO A 106 -9.82 -13.45 -23.51
CA PRO A 106 -11.07 -12.76 -23.80
C PRO A 106 -12.04 -13.56 -24.70
N ASN A 107 -11.58 -14.66 -25.30
CA ASN A 107 -12.42 -15.57 -26.08
C ASN A 107 -13.07 -16.66 -25.21
N ASP A 108 -12.79 -16.68 -23.90
CA ASP A 108 -13.44 -17.55 -22.90
C ASP A 108 -14.12 -16.68 -21.84
N PRO A 109 -15.33 -16.16 -22.10
CA PRO A 109 -16.00 -15.23 -21.21
C PRO A 109 -16.29 -15.80 -19.82
N GLU A 110 -16.55 -17.11 -19.72
CA GLU A 110 -16.85 -17.76 -18.44
C GLU A 110 -15.61 -17.81 -17.55
N ALA A 111 -14.48 -18.28 -18.09
CA ALA A 111 -13.21 -18.26 -17.37
C ALA A 111 -12.75 -16.84 -17.03
N PHE A 112 -12.95 -15.89 -17.94
CA PHE A 112 -12.63 -14.48 -17.73
C PHE A 112 -13.37 -13.89 -16.52
N LEU A 113 -14.70 -14.07 -16.47
CA LEU A 113 -15.52 -13.53 -15.39
C LEU A 113 -15.22 -14.21 -14.05
N ALA A 114 -14.89 -15.50 -14.05
CA ALA A 114 -14.46 -16.21 -12.85
C ALA A 114 -13.16 -15.61 -12.28
N THR A 115 -12.13 -15.42 -13.13
CA THR A 115 -10.88 -14.78 -12.71
C THR A 115 -11.10 -13.34 -12.25
N LEU A 116 -11.93 -12.56 -12.97
CA LEU A 116 -12.24 -11.19 -12.57
C LEU A 116 -12.90 -11.13 -11.18
N SER A 117 -13.84 -12.03 -10.89
CA SER A 117 -14.50 -12.10 -9.59
C SER A 117 -13.51 -12.41 -8.46
N GLU A 118 -12.54 -13.30 -8.69
CA GLU A 118 -11.48 -13.60 -7.73
C GLU A 118 -10.56 -12.39 -7.51
N VAL A 119 -10.22 -11.66 -8.58
CA VAL A 119 -9.42 -10.43 -8.52
C VAL A 119 -10.14 -9.37 -7.70
N GLU A 120 -11.43 -9.15 -7.94
CA GLU A 120 -12.27 -8.21 -7.19
C GLU A 120 -12.31 -8.57 -5.70
N ALA A 121 -12.51 -9.84 -5.37
CA ALA A 121 -12.52 -10.31 -3.98
C ALA A 121 -11.16 -10.06 -3.29
N LYS A 122 -10.05 -10.30 -4.00
CA LYS A 122 -8.70 -10.01 -3.48
C LYS A 122 -8.49 -8.52 -3.25
N ILE A 123 -8.86 -7.67 -4.21
CA ILE A 123 -8.75 -6.22 -4.10
C ILE A 123 -9.59 -5.70 -2.92
N ALA A 124 -10.82 -6.19 -2.76
CA ALA A 124 -11.71 -5.77 -1.69
C ALA A 124 -11.20 -6.17 -0.29
N ALA A 125 -10.38 -7.21 -0.19
CA ALA A 125 -9.78 -7.69 1.07
C ALA A 125 -8.49 -6.96 1.45
N VAL A 126 -8.02 -6.00 0.65
CA VAL A 126 -6.74 -5.34 0.87
C VAL A 126 -6.84 -4.37 2.04
N ILE A 127 -5.92 -4.57 2.99
CA ILE A 127 -5.76 -3.68 4.14
C ILE A 127 -4.36 -3.07 4.03
N PRO A 128 -4.26 -1.75 3.79
CA PRO A 128 -2.97 -1.08 3.80
C PRO A 128 -2.25 -1.25 5.14
N PRO A 129 -0.91 -1.41 5.14
CA PRO A 129 -0.17 -1.51 6.39
C PRO A 129 -0.32 -0.22 7.20
N ASN A 130 -0.47 -0.37 8.52
CA ASN A 130 -0.55 0.76 9.44
C ASN A 130 0.72 0.82 10.31
N PRO A 131 1.76 1.57 9.89
CA PRO A 131 3.02 1.66 10.63
C PRO A 131 2.84 2.31 12.02
N LEU A 132 1.71 2.99 12.27
CA LEU A 132 1.45 3.67 13.54
C LEU A 132 1.01 2.71 14.64
N GLY A 133 0.33 1.62 14.27
CA GLY A 133 -0.13 0.60 15.21
C GLY A 133 1.03 -0.09 15.94
N ASP A 134 2.22 -0.10 15.33
CA ASP A 134 3.44 -0.68 15.89
C ASP A 134 4.21 0.27 16.82
N LEU A 135 3.85 1.56 16.88
CA LEU A 135 4.53 2.57 17.70
C LEU A 135 4.06 2.62 19.16
N THR A 136 3.31 1.61 19.63
CA THR A 136 2.73 1.57 20.99
C THR A 136 3.77 1.67 22.11
N THR A 137 5.02 1.29 21.86
CA THR A 137 6.14 1.39 22.79
C THR A 137 6.94 2.69 22.67
N ALA A 138 6.64 3.55 21.69
CA ALA A 138 7.28 4.83 21.43
C ALA A 138 6.25 5.99 21.42
N PRO A 139 5.76 6.43 22.59
CA PRO A 139 4.67 7.40 22.69
C PRO A 139 5.00 8.77 22.10
N ARG A 140 6.29 9.13 22.01
CA ARG A 140 6.72 10.38 21.37
C ARG A 140 6.61 10.28 19.84
N LEU A 141 7.03 9.17 19.24
CA LEU A 141 6.84 8.92 17.80
C LEU A 141 5.35 8.80 17.46
N TYR A 142 4.57 8.09 18.27
CA TYR A 142 3.13 7.97 18.08
C TYR A 142 2.45 9.35 18.04
N ARG A 143 2.72 10.24 19.00
CA ARG A 143 2.18 11.61 18.98
C ARG A 143 2.69 12.47 17.82
N ALA A 144 3.89 12.19 17.32
CA ALA A 144 4.43 12.88 16.15
C ALA A 144 3.64 12.47 14.90
N ALA A 145 3.40 11.18 14.73
CA ALA A 145 2.55 10.66 13.67
C ALA A 145 1.10 11.15 13.75
N GLU A 146 0.51 11.30 14.94
CA GLU A 146 -0.84 11.89 15.08
C GLU A 146 -0.93 13.33 14.54
N ARG A 147 0.20 14.04 14.45
CA ARG A 147 0.26 15.41 13.90
C ARG A 147 0.62 15.47 12.42
N SER A 148 1.03 14.34 11.84
CA SER A 148 1.39 14.21 10.45
C SER A 148 0.14 14.10 9.57
N ALA A 149 0.02 14.97 8.59
CA ALA A 149 -1.10 14.92 7.63
C ALA A 149 -1.10 13.62 6.80
N PRO A 150 0.04 13.16 6.26
CA PRO A 150 0.14 11.83 5.63
C PRO A 150 -0.35 10.68 6.54
N CYS A 151 0.05 10.69 7.81
CA CYS A 151 -0.36 9.64 8.75
C CYS A 151 -1.87 9.68 9.07
N GLN A 152 -2.46 10.87 9.13
CA GLN A 152 -3.90 11.05 9.30
C GLN A 152 -4.67 10.52 8.09
N GLN A 153 -4.18 10.79 6.87
CA GLN A 153 -4.77 10.26 5.64
C GLN A 153 -4.73 8.72 5.63
N LEU A 154 -3.57 8.13 5.94
CA LEU A 154 -3.42 6.68 5.99
C LEU A 154 -4.36 6.04 7.02
N SER A 155 -4.52 6.67 8.19
CA SER A 155 -5.45 6.21 9.22
C SER A 155 -6.92 6.28 8.76
N GLY A 156 -7.27 7.30 7.97
CA GLY A 156 -8.60 7.41 7.36
C GLY A 156 -8.88 6.27 6.38
N LEU A 157 -7.94 5.97 5.49
CA LEU A 157 -8.06 4.86 4.54
C LEU A 157 -8.25 3.51 5.25
N ALA A 158 -7.53 3.27 6.36
CA ALA A 158 -7.66 2.06 7.16
C ALA A 158 -9.01 1.98 7.91
N ALA A 159 -9.62 3.11 8.26
CA ALA A 159 -10.91 3.16 8.93
C ALA A 159 -12.09 2.90 7.98
N ASP A 160 -11.93 3.25 6.71
CA ASP A 160 -12.93 3.07 5.65
C ASP A 160 -12.86 1.68 4.99
N ALA A 161 -11.82 0.89 5.24
CA ALA A 161 -11.71 -0.48 4.77
C ALA A 161 -12.83 -1.36 5.39
N PRO A 162 -13.54 -2.18 4.60
CA PRO A 162 -14.57 -3.07 5.11
C PRO A 162 -13.98 -4.05 6.15
N ARG A 163 -14.59 -4.11 7.34
CA ARG A 163 -14.20 -5.02 8.43
C ARG A 163 -14.71 -6.43 8.23
#